data_AF-A0A9Q1CB57-F1
#
_entry.id   AF-A0A9Q1CB57-F1
#
_cell.length_a   1.000
_cell.length_b   1.000
_cell.length_c   1.000
_cell.angle_alpha   90.00
_cell.angle_beta   90.00
_cell.angle_gamma   90.00
#
_symmetry.space_group_name_H-M   'P 1'
#
loop_
_entity.id
_entity.type
_entity.pdbx_description
1 polymer ?
#
loop_
_entity_poly.entity_id
_entity_poly.type
_entity_poly.pdbx_seq_one_letter_code
_entity_poly.pdbx_strand_id
1 'polypeptide(L)'
;MLLVRQLPCSGHWLCVYAHKSSFKHKDKRNATALSEHVWKLKDSNVEHSVKWKLISKAQAYSTSSKACHLCLEEKFFIILKPSLATLNKRNKLISSCRHRNKHLLCNYSNR
;
A
#
# COMPACT_ATOMS: atom_id res chain seq x y z
N MET A 1 8.74 2.15 0.90
CA MET A 1 7.50 1.56 0.37
C MET A 1 6.66 2.68 -0.20
N LEU A 2 6.30 2.56 -1.48
CA LEU A 2 5.58 3.57 -2.23
C LEU A 2 4.19 3.77 -1.61
N LEU A 3 3.87 4.97 -1.14
CA LEU A 3 2.49 5.36 -0.84
C LEU A 3 1.98 6.20 -2.00
N VAL A 4 1.26 5.57 -2.90
CA VAL A 4 0.31 6.28 -3.76
C VAL A 4 -0.96 6.41 -2.93
N ARG A 5 -1.38 7.64 -2.63
CA ARG A 5 -2.62 7.87 -1.86
C ARG A 5 -3.79 8.01 -2.83
N GLN A 6 -4.89 7.38 -2.47
CA GLN A 6 -6.20 7.67 -3.04
C GLN A 6 -6.61 9.08 -2.61
N LEU A 7 -7.16 9.88 -3.53
CA LEU A 7 -7.81 11.13 -3.15
C LEU A 7 -8.92 10.85 -2.14
N PRO A 8 -9.00 11.58 -1.01
CA PRO A 8 -10.11 11.45 -0.09
C PRO A 8 -11.38 12.02 -0.74
N CYS A 9 -12.47 11.25 -0.72
CA CYS A 9 -13.77 11.87 -0.56
C CYS A 9 -13.80 12.37 0.89
N SER A 10 -13.77 13.69 1.07
CA SER A 10 -13.97 14.42 2.33
C SER A 10 -12.85 14.25 3.36
N GLY A 11 -12.25 15.37 3.76
CA GLY A 11 -11.00 15.42 4.51
C GLY A 11 -11.05 14.74 5.88
N HIS A 12 -10.04 13.92 6.15
CA HIS A 12 -9.45 13.81 7.48
C HIS A 12 -8.07 13.16 7.40
N TRP A 13 -7.06 13.77 8.02
CA TRP A 13 -5.67 13.32 8.09
C TRP A 13 -5.45 12.09 9.00
N LEU A 14 -6.48 11.26 9.19
CA LEU A 14 -6.51 10.12 10.12
C LEU A 14 -6.35 8.79 9.38
N CYS A 15 -5.11 8.43 8.99
CA CYS A 15 -4.80 7.02 8.76
C CYS A 15 -3.31 6.66 8.92
N VAL A 16 -2.52 7.45 9.66
CA VAL A 16 -1.12 7.08 9.96
C VAL A 16 -1.05 5.98 11.04
N TYR A 17 -2.06 5.91 11.92
CA TYR A 17 -2.10 4.96 13.05
C TYR A 17 -2.20 3.50 12.61
N ALA A 18 -2.99 3.18 11.58
CA ALA A 18 -3.15 1.82 11.09
C ALA A 18 -1.87 1.26 10.46
N HIS A 19 -1.08 2.09 9.78
CA HIS A 19 0.13 1.65 9.08
C HIS A 19 1.26 1.19 10.02
N LYS A 20 1.33 1.72 11.25
CA LYS A 20 2.41 1.39 12.21
C LYS A 20 2.11 0.15 13.06
N SER A 21 0.87 -0.34 13.08
CA SER A 21 0.47 -1.49 13.91
C SER A 21 1.31 -2.75 13.63
N SER A 22 1.61 -3.03 12.36
CA SER A 22 2.44 -4.17 11.94
C SER A 22 3.90 -4.09 12.38
N PHE A 23 4.38 -2.91 12.77
CA PHE A 23 5.74 -2.72 13.29
C PHE A 23 5.80 -2.85 14.82
N LYS A 24 4.64 -2.81 15.50
CA LYS A 24 4.54 -2.91 16.96
C LYS A 24 4.28 -4.33 17.42
N HIS A 25 3.34 -5.02 16.77
CA HIS A 25 2.91 -6.35 17.20
C HIS A 25 3.60 -7.45 16.39
N LYS A 26 4.23 -8.40 17.10
CA LYS A 26 5.09 -9.44 16.51
C LYS A 26 4.30 -10.47 15.68
N ASP A 27 3.05 -10.73 16.03
CA ASP A 27 2.09 -11.56 15.26
C ASP A 27 1.90 -11.03 13.83
N LYS A 28 2.00 -9.72 13.63
CA LYS A 28 1.84 -9.06 12.33
C LYS A 28 3.15 -8.88 11.57
N ARG A 29 4.25 -9.50 12.01
CA ARG A 29 5.57 -9.30 11.38
C ARG A 29 5.59 -9.58 9.88
N ASN A 30 4.83 -10.59 9.44
CA ASN A 30 4.80 -11.04 8.04
C ASN A 30 3.61 -10.50 7.23
N ALA A 31 2.87 -9.50 7.76
CA ALA A 31 1.69 -8.96 7.10
C ALA A 31 2.01 -8.29 5.74
N THR A 32 3.19 -7.68 5.62
CA THR A 32 3.67 -7.00 4.42
C THR A 32 5.16 -7.22 4.24
N ALA A 33 5.68 -7.02 3.01
CA ALA A 33 7.12 -7.07 2.76
C ALA A 33 7.89 -6.02 3.58
N LEU A 34 7.29 -4.85 3.81
CA LEU A 34 7.88 -3.80 4.65
C LEU A 34 7.95 -4.22 6.11
N SER A 35 6.87 -4.78 6.68
CA SER A 35 6.87 -5.23 8.08
C SER A 35 7.89 -6.36 8.28
N GLU A 36 7.97 -7.30 7.33
CA GLU A 36 8.94 -8.40 7.38
C GLU A 36 10.37 -7.84 7.44
N HIS A 37 10.69 -6.86 6.58
CA HIS A 37 12.00 -6.23 6.55
C HIS A 37 12.31 -5.42 7.82
N VAL A 38 11.36 -4.63 8.33
CA VAL A 38 11.52 -3.89 9.59
C VAL A 38 11.79 -4.83 10.76
N TRP A 39 11.06 -5.94 10.87
CA TRP A 39 11.31 -6.93 11.92
C TRP A 39 12.66 -7.62 11.78
N LYS A 40 13.14 -7.91 10.56
CA LYS A 40 14.51 -8.41 10.35
C LYS A 40 15.56 -7.43 10.88
N LEU A 41 15.40 -6.13 10.60
CA LEU A 41 16.33 -5.11 11.13
C LEU A 41 16.28 -5.04 12.67
N LYS A 42 15.10 -5.15 13.27
CA LYS A 42 14.94 -5.23 14.73
C LYS A 42 15.63 -6.46 15.32
N ASP A 43 15.38 -7.63 14.73
CA ASP A 43 15.95 -8.91 15.19
C ASP A 43 17.49 -8.89 15.06
N SER A 44 18.04 -8.21 14.05
CA SER A 44 19.48 -7.97 13.86
C SER A 44 20.05 -6.81 14.69
N ASN A 45 19.25 -6.16 15.53
CA ASN A 45 19.65 -5.00 16.34
C ASN A 45 20.24 -3.83 15.50
N VAL A 46 19.73 -3.64 14.28
CA VAL A 46 20.14 -2.55 13.40
C VAL A 46 19.20 -1.36 13.61
N GLU A 47 19.76 -0.22 13.99
CA GLU A 47 18.99 1.02 14.11
C GLU A 47 18.42 1.45 12.75
N HIS A 48 17.14 1.81 12.72
CA HIS A 48 16.46 2.18 11.48
C HIS A 48 15.33 3.18 11.72
N SER A 49 15.05 4.00 10.70
CA SER A 49 13.95 4.96 10.72
C SER A 49 13.08 4.80 9.48
N VAL A 50 11.76 4.71 9.67
CA VAL A 50 10.79 4.61 8.57
C VAL A 50 10.17 5.98 8.32
N LYS A 51 10.48 6.56 7.16
CA LYS A 51 9.90 7.83 6.68
C LYS A 51 8.89 7.57 5.56
N TRP A 52 7.83 8.37 5.53
CA TRP A 52 6.80 8.31 4.50
C TRP A 52 6.86 9.57 3.64
N LYS A 53 6.75 9.39 2.32
CA LYS A 53 6.67 10.49 1.35
C LYS A 53 5.52 10.22 0.39
N LEU A 54 4.74 11.25 0.07
CA LEU A 54 3.75 11.18 -1.00
C LEU A 54 4.49 11.24 -2.34
N ILE A 55 4.31 10.21 -3.16
CA ILE A 55 5.00 10.09 -4.46
C ILE A 55 4.07 10.50 -5.60
N SER A 56 2.79 10.19 -5.48
CA SER A 56 1.77 10.59 -6.45
C SER A 56 0.37 10.55 -5.82
N LYS A 57 -0.58 11.22 -6.47
CA LYS A 57 -2.01 11.21 -6.17
C LYS A 57 -2.74 10.57 -7.34
N ALA A 58 -3.50 9.53 -7.07
CA ALA A 58 -4.28 8.83 -8.09
C ALA A 58 -5.77 8.91 -7.79
N GLN A 59 -6.57 8.85 -8.86
CA GLN A 59 -8.00 8.65 -8.70
C GLN A 59 -8.32 7.24 -8.17
N ALA A 60 -9.47 7.15 -7.51
CA ALA A 60 -10.05 5.89 -7.06
C ALA A 60 -10.29 4.91 -8.22
N TYR A 61 -10.56 3.64 -7.87
CA TYR A 61 -11.16 2.74 -8.85
C TYR A 61 -12.51 3.31 -9.33
N SER A 62 -12.72 3.32 -10.65
CA SER A 62 -14.00 3.67 -11.25
C SER A 62 -14.66 2.45 -11.86
N THR A 63 -15.96 2.26 -11.59
CA THR A 63 -16.77 1.22 -12.22
C THR A 63 -17.06 1.51 -13.69
N SER A 64 -17.08 2.78 -14.10
CA SER A 64 -17.32 3.17 -15.50
C SER A 64 -16.14 2.82 -16.41
N SER A 65 -14.92 3.20 -16.03
CA SER A 65 -13.71 2.88 -16.79
C SER A 65 -13.14 1.49 -16.48
N LYS A 66 -13.63 0.84 -15.40
CA LYS A 66 -13.09 -0.41 -14.84
C LYS A 66 -11.58 -0.35 -14.52
N ALA A 67 -11.05 0.86 -14.33
CA ALA A 67 -9.64 1.11 -14.09
C ALA A 67 -9.38 1.58 -12.65
N CYS A 68 -8.26 1.16 -12.08
CA CYS A 68 -7.75 1.66 -10.80
C CYS A 68 -6.46 2.44 -11.02
N HIS A 69 -6.55 3.77 -11.11
CA HIS A 69 -5.36 4.61 -11.29
C HIS A 69 -4.36 4.43 -10.14
N LEU A 70 -4.84 4.18 -8.92
CA LEU A 70 -3.99 3.85 -7.78
C LEU A 70 -3.10 2.61 -8.04
N CYS A 71 -3.69 1.50 -8.50
CA CYS A 71 -2.91 0.30 -8.84
C CYS A 71 -2.04 0.50 -10.08
N LEU A 72 -2.50 1.28 -11.07
CA LEU A 72 -1.74 1.54 -12.28
C LEU A 72 -0.48 2.37 -11.99
N GLU A 73 -0.61 3.42 -11.18
CA GLU A 73 0.54 4.21 -10.73
C GLU A 73 1.50 3.39 -9.87
N GLU A 74 0.99 2.56 -8.96
CA GLU A 74 1.85 1.65 -8.19
C GLU A 74 2.68 0.75 -9.12
N LYS A 75 2.05 0.14 -10.13
CA LYS A 75 2.75 -0.68 -11.13
C LYS A 75 3.76 0.13 -11.92
N PHE A 76 3.40 1.34 -12.36
CA PHE A 76 4.30 2.26 -13.07
C PHE A 76 5.57 2.55 -12.26
N PHE A 77 5.45 2.89 -10.97
CA PHE A 77 6.61 3.18 -10.13
C PHE A 77 7.48 1.94 -9.87
N ILE A 78 6.87 0.76 -9.66
CA ILE A 78 7.63 -0.48 -9.48
C ILE A 78 8.42 -0.84 -10.74
N ILE A 79 7.84 -0.62 -11.93
CA ILE A 79 8.47 -0.98 -13.22
C ILE A 79 9.52 0.05 -13.63
N LEU A 80 9.18 1.33 -13.64
CA LEU A 80 10.00 2.39 -14.24
C LEU A 80 10.88 3.14 -13.24
N LYS A 81 10.62 3.02 -11.94
CA LYS A 81 11.40 3.65 -10.86
C LYS A 81 11.82 2.62 -9.81
N PRO A 82 12.55 1.55 -10.18
CA PRO A 82 12.89 0.45 -9.28
C PRO A 82 13.69 0.89 -8.04
N SER A 83 14.46 1.99 -8.13
CA SER A 83 15.17 2.59 -7.00
C SER A 83 14.24 3.05 -5.88
N LEU A 84 12.97 3.34 -6.17
CA LEU A 84 11.95 3.73 -5.19
C LEU A 84 11.17 2.52 -4.64
N ALA A 85 11.33 1.34 -5.24
CA ALA A 85 10.47 0.16 -5.04
C ALA A 85 11.25 -1.11 -4.67
N THR A 86 12.39 -0.96 -3.99
CA THR A 86 13.36 -2.05 -3.74
C THR A 86 12.80 -3.23 -2.93
N LEU A 87 11.81 -2.98 -2.06
CA LEU A 87 11.16 -4.02 -1.25
C LEU A 87 9.98 -4.73 -1.95
N ASN A 88 9.54 -4.23 -3.11
CA ASN A 88 8.36 -4.75 -3.80
C ASN A 88 8.73 -5.98 -4.63
N LYS A 89 8.01 -7.11 -4.43
CA LYS A 89 8.18 -8.32 -5.26
C LYS A 89 7.47 -8.15 -6.61
N ARG A 90 8.17 -8.39 -7.73
CA ARG A 90 7.61 -8.22 -9.09
C ARG A 90 6.42 -9.13 -9.40
N ASN A 91 6.36 -10.32 -8.79
CA ASN A 91 5.22 -11.23 -8.95
C ASN A 91 3.88 -10.64 -8.46
N LYS A 92 3.92 -9.59 -7.62
CA LYS A 92 2.70 -8.89 -7.16
C LYS A 92 2.08 -7.98 -8.23
N LEU A 93 2.79 -7.66 -9.31
CA LEU A 93 2.29 -6.79 -10.39
C LEU A 93 1.10 -7.39 -11.15
N ILE A 94 1.03 -8.72 -11.21
CA ILE A 94 0.00 -9.46 -11.95
C ILE A 94 -1.27 -9.68 -11.09
N SER A 95 -1.22 -9.31 -9.80
CA SER A 95 -2.38 -9.49 -8.93
C SER A 95 -3.58 -8.64 -9.35
N SER A 96 -4.77 -9.17 -9.08
CA SER A 96 -6.03 -8.49 -9.32
C SER A 96 -6.18 -7.25 -8.42
N CYS A 97 -6.90 -6.25 -8.92
CA CYS A 97 -7.12 -5.01 -8.18
C CYS A 97 -7.98 -5.26 -6.93
N ARG A 98 -7.36 -5.21 -5.74
CA ARG A 98 -8.07 -5.31 -4.46
C ARG A 98 -9.07 -4.17 -4.23
N HIS A 99 -8.81 -2.99 -4.80
CA HIS A 99 -9.72 -1.85 -4.67
C HIS A 99 -11.05 -2.06 -5.40
N ARG A 100 -11.09 -2.91 -6.44
CA ARG A 100 -12.33 -3.25 -7.16
C ARG A 100 -13.40 -3.81 -6.21
N ASN A 101 -13.00 -4.62 -5.22
CA ASN A 101 -13.93 -5.31 -4.33
C ASN A 101 -14.82 -4.33 -3.55
N LYS A 102 -14.30 -3.15 -3.19
CA LYS A 102 -15.04 -2.10 -2.48
C LYS A 102 -16.22 -1.53 -3.28
N HIS A 103 -16.22 -1.72 -4.60
CA HIS A 103 -17.22 -1.21 -5.53
C HIS A 103 -18.15 -2.31 -6.08
N LEU A 104 -18.06 -3.54 -5.55
CA LEU A 104 -18.98 -4.62 -5.91
C LEU A 104 -20.26 -4.51 -5.08
N LEU A 105 -21.42 -4.70 -5.71
CA LEU A 105 -22.72 -4.65 -5.06
C LEU A 105 -22.85 -5.70 -3.94
N CYS A 106 -22.28 -6.89 -4.13
CA CYS A 106 -22.28 -7.94 -3.11
C CYS A 106 -21.54 -7.57 -1.82
N ASN A 107 -20.66 -6.55 -1.86
CA ASN A 107 -19.94 -6.05 -0.68
C ASN A 107 -20.59 -4.81 -0.07
N TYR A 108 -21.73 -4.35 -0.60
CA TYR A 108 -22.41 -3.14 -0.11
C TYR A 108 -22.98 -3.31 1.29
N SER A 109 -23.52 -4.49 1.62
CA SER A 109 -24.08 -4.81 2.94
C SER A 109 -23.06 -4.92 4.07
N ASN A 110 -21.76 -4.99 3.74
CA ASN A 110 -20.65 -5.11 4.70
C ASN A 110 -19.94 -3.76 4.97
N ARG A 111 -20.54 -2.63 4.59
CA ARG A 111 -19.93 -1.31 4.71
C ARG A 111 -20.53 -0.51 5.87
#